data_AF-A0A2M8C2P1-F1
#
_entry.id   AF-A0A2M8C2P1-F1
#
_cell.length_a   1.000
_cell.length_b   1.000
_cell.length_c   1.000
_cell.angle_alpha   90.00
_cell.angle_beta   90.00
_cell.angle_gamma   90.00
#
_symmetry.space_group_name_H-M   'P 1'
#
loop_
_entity.id
_entity.type
_entity.pdbx_description
1 polymer ?
#
loop_
_entity_poly.entity_id
_entity_poly.type
_entity_poly.pdbx_seq_one_letter_code
_entity_poly.pdbx_strand_id
1 'polypeptide(L)'
;MTVALFNNKLWMLGGWSPIDGYVNDIWMSDDGVNWTRAVSNAEWSALEGHTLEVFQNKLWIIGGVNYDERQTKNDVWYSENGVDWTKVENIPWKPRWDHATEVFNGRLFLTAGMNLAGEVFNDIWVSEDGLNWTLAADIPPWQSRQGHSLISYKDYLWLIGRLNDSESGGVNDVWFSKDGFIWQKTTNDPLWTGREDFFSAIFRNKIWIFGGIDADWKWRNDVWVSESIQ
;
A
#
# COMPACT_ATOMS: atom_id res chain seq x y z
N MET A 1 9.51 2.43 -3.06
CA MET A 1 9.75 1.43 -4.13
C MET A 1 8.74 0.32 -3.96
N THR A 2 8.19 -0.20 -5.04
CA THR A 2 7.19 -1.28 -5.01
C THR A 2 7.54 -2.37 -6.02
N VAL A 3 7.03 -3.59 -5.79
CA VAL A 3 7.24 -4.73 -6.70
C VAL A 3 5.95 -5.53 -6.90
N ALA A 4 5.68 -5.96 -8.13
CA ALA A 4 4.53 -6.79 -8.48
C ALA A 4 4.89 -7.88 -9.50
N LEU A 5 4.18 -9.01 -9.47
CA LEU A 5 4.26 -10.06 -10.50
C LEU A 5 3.18 -9.82 -11.56
N PHE A 6 3.59 -9.50 -12.79
CA PHE A 6 2.69 -9.21 -13.90
C PHE A 6 3.24 -9.78 -15.21
N ASN A 7 2.38 -10.47 -15.98
CA ASN A 7 2.75 -11.15 -17.22
C ASN A 7 4.00 -12.05 -17.07
N ASN A 8 4.04 -12.86 -15.99
CA ASN A 8 5.13 -13.77 -15.63
C ASN A 8 6.49 -13.09 -15.40
N LYS A 9 6.51 -11.80 -15.08
CA LYS A 9 7.72 -11.04 -14.76
C LYS A 9 7.52 -10.28 -13.46
N LEU A 10 8.59 -10.11 -12.70
CA LEU A 10 8.61 -9.17 -11.60
C LEU A 10 8.84 -7.76 -12.16
N TRP A 11 8.09 -6.79 -11.66
CA TRP A 11 8.18 -5.38 -12.04
C TRP A 11 8.44 -4.56 -10.79
N MET A 12 9.50 -3.77 -10.79
CA MET A 12 9.91 -2.91 -9.69
C MET A 12 9.92 -1.44 -10.14
N LEU A 13 9.22 -0.59 -9.42
CA LEU A 13 8.89 0.77 -9.86
C LEU A 13 9.20 1.83 -8.81
N GLY A 14 9.92 2.86 -9.25
CA GLY A 14 10.14 4.11 -8.53
C GLY A 14 10.73 3.96 -7.13
N GLY A 15 10.48 4.96 -6.29
CA GLY A 15 11.00 5.06 -4.93
C GLY A 15 12.09 6.11 -4.77
N TRP A 16 12.80 6.02 -3.66
CA TRP A 16 13.85 6.95 -3.27
C TRP A 16 15.12 6.20 -2.88
N SER A 17 16.28 6.77 -3.19
CA SER A 17 17.56 6.32 -2.65
C SER A 17 18.45 7.49 -2.24
N PRO A 18 19.39 7.33 -1.29
CA PRO A 18 20.35 8.38 -0.95
C PRO A 18 21.30 8.77 -2.09
N ILE A 19 21.39 7.95 -3.14
CA ILE A 19 22.32 8.14 -4.27
C ILE A 19 21.63 8.83 -5.42
N ASP A 20 20.43 8.38 -5.78
CA ASP A 20 19.70 8.82 -6.98
C ASP A 20 18.58 9.81 -6.65
N GLY A 21 18.20 9.92 -5.37
CA GLY A 21 17.01 10.65 -4.95
C GLY A 21 15.73 9.94 -5.38
N TYR A 22 14.68 10.71 -5.65
CA TYR A 22 13.42 10.20 -6.19
C TYR A 22 13.60 9.74 -7.64
N VAL A 23 13.14 8.54 -7.94
CA VAL A 23 13.17 7.97 -9.30
C VAL A 23 11.79 7.52 -9.77
N ASN A 24 11.59 7.54 -11.08
CA ASN A 24 10.41 7.00 -11.76
C ASN A 24 10.79 5.98 -12.85
N ASP A 25 11.90 5.30 -12.66
CA ASP A 25 12.31 4.23 -13.55
C ASP A 25 11.62 2.92 -13.23
N ILE A 26 11.61 2.04 -14.23
CA ILE A 26 10.92 0.76 -14.20
C ILE A 26 11.93 -0.33 -14.53
N TRP A 27 12.02 -1.30 -13.63
CA TRP A 27 12.85 -2.47 -13.77
C TRP A 27 11.99 -3.71 -13.87
N MET A 28 12.44 -4.68 -14.66
CA MET A 28 11.78 -5.98 -14.79
C MET A 28 12.76 -7.13 -14.66
N SER A 29 12.26 -8.27 -14.20
CA SER A 29 13.02 -9.51 -14.08
C SER A 29 12.17 -10.73 -14.43
N ASP A 30 12.78 -11.66 -15.16
CA ASP A 30 12.20 -12.97 -15.51
C ASP A 30 12.43 -14.03 -14.42
N ASP A 31 13.43 -13.84 -13.55
CA ASP A 31 13.89 -14.86 -12.60
C ASP A 31 14.08 -14.33 -11.16
N GLY A 32 13.84 -13.04 -10.94
CA GLY A 32 14.06 -12.35 -9.66
C GLY A 32 15.53 -12.12 -9.30
N VAL A 33 16.47 -12.54 -10.14
CA VAL A 33 17.92 -12.43 -9.92
C VAL A 33 18.52 -11.41 -10.87
N ASN A 34 18.19 -11.51 -12.16
CA ASN A 34 18.68 -10.64 -13.22
C ASN A 34 17.64 -9.58 -13.53
N TRP A 35 18.01 -8.31 -13.37
CA TRP A 35 17.12 -7.16 -13.54
C TRP A 35 17.56 -6.32 -14.73
N THR A 36 16.58 -5.93 -15.56
CA THR A 36 16.79 -5.03 -16.70
C THR A 36 15.92 -3.80 -16.54
N ARG A 37 16.49 -2.62 -16.77
CA ARG A 37 15.74 -1.36 -16.79
C ARG A 37 14.89 -1.30 -18.06
N ALA A 38 13.57 -1.44 -17.91
CA ALA A 38 12.62 -1.38 -19.01
C ALA A 38 12.37 0.08 -19.45
N VAL A 39 12.25 0.99 -18.49
CA VAL A 39 11.98 2.42 -18.73
C VAL A 39 12.89 3.25 -17.83
N SER A 40 13.58 4.24 -18.41
CA SER A 40 14.49 5.10 -17.63
C SER A 40 13.80 6.30 -16.99
N ASN A 41 12.70 6.77 -17.58
CA ASN A 41 11.85 7.84 -17.07
C ASN A 41 10.42 7.56 -17.53
N ALA A 42 9.54 7.14 -16.62
CA ALA A 42 8.12 6.92 -16.94
C ALA A 42 7.34 8.24 -16.99
N GLU A 43 6.08 8.18 -17.44
CA GLU A 43 5.19 9.33 -17.58
C GLU A 43 4.71 9.90 -16.24
N TRP A 44 4.69 9.08 -15.20
CA TRP A 44 4.33 9.48 -13.83
C TRP A 44 5.54 10.09 -13.09
N SER A 45 5.25 10.94 -12.09
CA SER A 45 6.28 11.66 -11.32
C SER A 45 7.15 10.72 -10.47
N ALA A 46 8.41 11.08 -10.25
CA ALA A 46 9.28 10.36 -9.31
C ALA A 46 8.77 10.52 -7.87
N LEU A 47 8.35 9.40 -7.26
CA LEU A 47 7.64 9.35 -5.98
C LEU A 47 8.11 8.14 -5.15
N GLU A 48 7.94 8.24 -3.84
CA GLU A 48 7.93 7.11 -2.90
C GLU A 48 6.58 7.02 -2.16
N GLY A 49 6.38 5.95 -1.38
CA GLY A 49 5.13 5.72 -0.63
C GLY A 49 3.87 5.57 -1.50
N HIS A 50 4.05 5.34 -2.80
CA HIS A 50 2.99 4.90 -3.71
C HIS A 50 2.77 3.39 -3.57
N THR A 51 1.60 2.94 -4.00
CA THR A 51 1.25 1.51 -4.07
C THR A 51 1.33 0.99 -5.51
N LEU A 52 1.45 -0.32 -5.69
CA LEU A 52 1.47 -0.99 -7.01
C LEU A 52 0.62 -2.25 -6.98
N GLU A 53 -0.42 -2.30 -7.81
CA GLU A 53 -1.39 -3.39 -7.84
C GLU A 53 -1.52 -4.02 -9.23
N VAL A 54 -1.81 -5.32 -9.26
CA VAL A 54 -2.22 -6.01 -10.48
C VAL A 54 -3.73 -6.21 -10.44
N PHE A 55 -4.46 -5.43 -11.24
CA PHE A 55 -5.91 -5.46 -11.28
C PHE A 55 -6.41 -5.45 -12.73
N GLN A 56 -7.34 -6.35 -13.05
CA GLN A 56 -7.91 -6.51 -14.39
C GLN A 56 -6.87 -6.58 -15.51
N ASN A 57 -5.83 -7.40 -15.28
CA ASN A 57 -4.73 -7.62 -16.22
C ASN A 57 -3.97 -6.32 -16.60
N LYS A 58 -3.84 -5.42 -15.63
CA LYS A 58 -3.07 -4.17 -15.72
C LYS A 58 -2.28 -3.96 -14.44
N LEU A 59 -1.17 -3.23 -14.55
CA LEU A 59 -0.49 -2.65 -13.41
C LEU A 59 -1.13 -1.29 -13.07
N TRP A 60 -1.23 -0.98 -11.79
CA TRP A 60 -1.81 0.28 -11.28
C TRP A 60 -0.88 0.91 -10.25
N ILE A 61 -0.54 2.19 -10.43
CA ILE A 61 0.21 3.00 -9.45
C ILE A 61 -0.75 4.00 -8.84
N ILE A 62 -0.74 4.11 -7.51
CA ILE A 62 -1.65 5.01 -6.79
C ILE A 62 -0.88 5.84 -5.76
N GLY A 63 -1.09 7.16 -5.82
CA GLY A 63 -0.61 8.12 -4.83
C GLY A 63 0.90 8.25 -4.74
N GLY A 64 1.39 8.64 -3.56
CA GLY A 64 2.81 8.79 -3.25
C GLY A 64 3.22 10.23 -2.92
N VAL A 65 4.48 10.40 -2.53
CA VAL A 65 5.08 11.67 -2.14
C VAL A 65 6.43 11.88 -2.82
N ASN A 66 6.76 13.14 -3.02
CA ASN A 66 8.11 13.62 -3.26
C ASN A 66 8.39 14.74 -2.27
N TYR A 67 9.28 14.49 -1.30
CA TYR A 67 9.61 15.45 -0.26
C TYR A 67 10.45 16.63 -0.75
N ASP A 68 11.31 16.40 -1.74
CA ASP A 68 12.15 17.45 -2.34
C ASP A 68 11.28 18.50 -3.04
N GLU A 69 10.25 18.04 -3.75
CA GLU A 69 9.27 18.90 -4.43
C GLU A 69 8.16 19.41 -3.48
N ARG A 70 8.10 18.88 -2.25
CA ARG A 70 7.02 19.11 -1.27
C ARG A 70 5.64 18.80 -1.85
N GLN A 71 5.52 17.70 -2.58
CA GLN A 71 4.27 17.29 -3.24
C GLN A 71 3.84 15.90 -2.80
N THR A 72 2.60 15.78 -2.34
CA THR A 72 1.86 14.52 -2.32
C THR A 72 0.97 14.44 -3.55
N LYS A 73 0.77 13.24 -4.10
CA LYS A 73 -0.10 13.01 -5.26
C LYS A 73 -1.30 12.14 -4.86
N ASN A 74 -2.42 12.33 -5.54
CA ASN A 74 -3.53 11.35 -5.60
C ASN A 74 -3.59 10.71 -6.98
N ASP A 75 -2.58 10.92 -7.82
CA ASP A 75 -2.57 10.41 -9.18
C ASP A 75 -2.75 8.88 -9.19
N VAL A 76 -3.56 8.41 -10.14
CA VAL A 76 -3.72 7.00 -10.47
C VAL A 76 -3.26 6.81 -11.91
N TRP A 77 -2.39 5.84 -12.13
CA TRP A 77 -1.89 5.48 -13.45
C TRP A 77 -2.07 3.98 -13.67
N TYR A 78 -2.32 3.57 -14.90
CA TYR A 78 -2.33 2.16 -15.26
C TYR A 78 -1.50 1.86 -16.50
N SER A 79 -1.07 0.60 -16.62
CA SER A 79 -0.36 0.09 -17.79
C SER A 79 -0.81 -1.33 -18.13
N GLU A 80 -1.01 -1.59 -19.42
CA GLU A 80 -1.33 -2.93 -19.93
C GLU A 80 -0.08 -3.78 -20.18
N ASN A 81 1.09 -3.15 -20.26
CA ASN A 81 2.35 -3.80 -20.62
C ASN A 81 3.52 -3.51 -19.67
N GLY A 82 3.30 -2.66 -18.66
CA GLY A 82 4.31 -2.23 -17.69
C GLY A 82 5.27 -1.14 -18.19
N VAL A 83 5.12 -0.70 -19.44
CA VAL A 83 6.03 0.25 -20.10
C VAL A 83 5.32 1.56 -20.42
N ASP A 84 4.15 1.49 -21.08
CA ASP A 84 3.37 2.66 -21.46
C ASP A 84 2.29 2.91 -20.40
N TRP A 85 2.23 4.13 -19.84
CA TRP A 85 1.33 4.46 -18.74
C TRP A 85 0.27 5.49 -19.13
N THR A 86 -0.96 5.23 -18.70
CA THR A 86 -2.10 6.14 -18.89
C THR A 86 -2.58 6.67 -17.54
N LYS A 87 -2.69 8.00 -17.44
CA LYS A 87 -3.22 8.68 -16.26
C LYS A 87 -4.75 8.54 -16.21
N VAL A 88 -5.27 8.27 -15.03
CA VAL A 88 -6.70 8.35 -14.73
C VAL A 88 -7.03 9.75 -14.20
N GLU A 89 -8.05 10.37 -14.78
CA GLU A 89 -8.49 11.72 -14.43
C GLU A 89 -9.62 11.71 -13.39
N ASN A 90 -9.85 12.85 -12.74
CA ASN A 90 -10.95 13.08 -11.80
C ASN A 90 -10.92 12.19 -10.53
N ILE A 91 -9.74 11.97 -9.97
CA ILE A 91 -9.59 11.20 -8.73
C ILE A 91 -10.23 11.94 -7.54
N PRO A 92 -11.14 11.29 -6.79
CA PRO A 92 -12.01 11.99 -5.84
C PRO A 92 -11.39 12.23 -4.46
N TRP A 93 -10.31 11.53 -4.10
CA TRP A 93 -9.66 11.70 -2.79
C TRP A 93 -8.53 12.72 -2.81
N LYS A 94 -8.23 13.25 -1.63
CA LYS A 94 -7.07 14.14 -1.41
C LYS A 94 -5.74 13.39 -1.62
N PRO A 95 -4.69 14.06 -2.14
CA PRO A 95 -3.34 13.52 -2.26
C PRO A 95 -2.82 12.90 -0.97
N ARG A 96 -2.15 11.74 -1.09
CA ARG A 96 -1.72 10.93 0.05
C ARG A 96 -0.61 9.94 -0.31
N TRP A 97 0.14 9.55 0.71
CA TRP A 97 1.15 8.50 0.70
C TRP A 97 1.01 7.66 1.98
N ASP A 98 1.71 6.53 2.07
CA ASP A 98 1.59 5.55 3.16
C ASP A 98 0.15 5.07 3.40
N HIS A 99 -0.64 5.12 2.34
CA HIS A 99 -1.94 4.46 2.23
C HIS A 99 -1.69 3.01 1.80
N ALA A 100 -2.70 2.15 1.97
CA ALA A 100 -2.63 0.78 1.48
C ALA A 100 -3.72 0.51 0.45
N THR A 101 -3.36 -0.22 -0.59
CA THR A 101 -4.28 -0.76 -1.60
C THR A 101 -4.28 -2.27 -1.55
N GLU A 102 -5.35 -2.88 -2.07
CA GLU A 102 -5.45 -4.33 -2.22
C GLU A 102 -6.58 -4.66 -3.20
N VAL A 103 -6.36 -5.66 -4.05
CA VAL A 103 -7.41 -6.26 -4.87
C VAL A 103 -8.17 -7.31 -4.06
N PHE A 104 -9.43 -7.03 -3.74
CA PHE A 104 -10.28 -7.93 -2.95
C PHE A 104 -11.67 -8.09 -3.58
N ASN A 105 -12.12 -9.34 -3.72
CA ASN A 105 -13.42 -9.67 -4.31
C ASN A 105 -13.68 -8.96 -5.66
N GLY A 106 -12.67 -8.94 -6.53
CA GLY A 106 -12.76 -8.35 -7.87
C GLY A 106 -12.80 -6.82 -7.90
N ARG A 107 -12.47 -6.16 -6.79
CA ARG A 107 -12.44 -4.70 -6.68
C ARG A 107 -11.10 -4.24 -6.13
N LEU A 108 -10.73 -3.03 -6.48
CA LEU A 108 -9.52 -2.38 -5.98
C LEU A 108 -9.90 -1.44 -4.83
N PHE A 109 -9.31 -1.65 -3.66
CA PHE A 109 -9.52 -0.83 -2.47
C PHE A 109 -8.33 0.09 -2.24
N LEU A 110 -8.60 1.27 -1.67
CA LEU A 110 -7.62 2.18 -1.08
C LEU A 110 -8.06 2.52 0.35
N THR A 111 -7.13 2.51 1.29
CA THR A 111 -7.41 2.80 2.71
C THR A 111 -6.41 3.79 3.30
N ALA A 112 -6.94 4.81 3.98
CA ALA A 112 -6.19 5.70 4.86
C ALA A 112 -4.96 6.36 4.20
N GLY A 113 -3.85 6.51 4.94
CA GLY A 113 -2.63 7.23 4.53
C GLY A 113 -2.53 8.62 5.17
N MET A 114 -1.52 9.38 4.79
CA MET A 114 -1.30 10.75 5.27
C MET A 114 -0.94 11.71 4.15
N ASN A 115 -0.83 13.01 4.43
CA ASN A 115 -0.25 13.99 3.51
C ASN A 115 0.72 14.97 4.18
N LEU A 116 1.43 15.76 3.36
CA LEU A 116 2.40 16.77 3.83
C LEU A 116 1.76 17.95 4.58
N ALA A 117 0.44 18.09 4.58
CA ALA A 117 -0.28 19.08 5.37
C ALA A 117 -0.56 18.60 6.80
N GLY A 118 -0.15 17.37 7.15
CA GLY A 118 -0.39 16.76 8.47
C GLY A 118 -1.78 16.13 8.61
N GLU A 119 -2.55 16.00 7.52
CA GLU A 119 -3.80 15.25 7.55
C GLU A 119 -3.49 13.75 7.51
N VAL A 120 -4.06 12.99 8.45
CA VAL A 120 -4.03 11.53 8.48
C VAL A 120 -5.44 11.01 8.23
N PHE A 121 -5.58 10.14 7.24
CA PHE A 121 -6.87 9.66 6.75
C PHE A 121 -7.26 8.33 7.41
N ASN A 122 -8.56 8.03 7.37
CA ASN A 122 -9.11 6.70 7.68
C ASN A 122 -10.12 6.23 6.63
N ASP A 123 -10.46 7.05 5.64
CA ASP A 123 -11.45 6.78 4.60
C ASP A 123 -11.10 5.53 3.77
N ILE A 124 -12.15 4.93 3.19
CA ILE A 124 -12.06 3.79 2.28
C ILE A 124 -12.62 4.21 0.93
N TRP A 125 -11.82 4.02 -0.12
CA TRP A 125 -12.24 4.16 -1.50
C TRP A 125 -12.23 2.79 -2.18
N VAL A 126 -13.20 2.58 -3.07
CA VAL A 126 -13.31 1.34 -3.84
C VAL A 126 -13.59 1.63 -5.31
N SER A 127 -13.02 0.82 -6.18
CA SER A 127 -13.28 0.82 -7.61
C SER A 127 -13.53 -0.59 -8.15
N GLU A 128 -14.48 -0.70 -9.06
CA GLU A 128 -14.76 -1.94 -9.79
C GLU A 128 -13.93 -2.07 -11.08
N ASP A 129 -13.30 -1.01 -11.56
CA ASP A 129 -12.60 -0.94 -12.85
C ASP A 129 -11.22 -0.24 -12.79
N GLY A 130 -10.86 0.31 -11.64
CA GLY A 130 -9.66 1.12 -11.40
C GLY A 130 -9.77 2.56 -11.91
N LEU A 131 -10.81 2.88 -12.68
CA LEU A 131 -11.02 4.17 -13.33
C LEU A 131 -12.00 5.05 -12.54
N ASN A 132 -13.11 4.44 -12.10
CA ASN A 132 -14.18 5.11 -11.37
C ASN A 132 -14.15 4.68 -9.91
N TRP A 133 -14.05 5.67 -9.03
CA TRP A 133 -13.89 5.43 -7.60
C TRP A 133 -15.03 6.01 -6.80
N THR A 134 -15.42 5.26 -5.77
CA THR A 134 -16.52 5.60 -4.87
C THR A 134 -16.06 5.54 -3.42
N LEU A 135 -16.58 6.46 -2.60
CA LEU A 135 -16.31 6.47 -1.17
C LEU A 135 -17.11 5.35 -0.52
N ALA A 136 -16.43 4.29 -0.09
CA ALA A 136 -17.04 3.15 0.59
C ALA A 136 -17.36 3.46 2.05
N ALA A 137 -16.48 4.21 2.73
CA ALA A 137 -16.71 4.70 4.09
C ALA A 137 -15.88 5.97 4.33
N ASP A 138 -16.54 7.04 4.75
CA ASP A 138 -15.85 8.28 5.18
C ASP A 138 -15.20 8.10 6.56
N ILE A 139 -15.90 7.40 7.46
CA ILE A 139 -15.47 7.14 8.83
C ILE A 139 -15.70 5.65 9.15
N PRO A 140 -14.75 4.76 8.83
CA PRO A 140 -14.82 3.36 9.25
C PRO A 140 -14.58 3.18 10.75
N PRO A 141 -14.78 1.97 11.31
CA PRO A 141 -14.68 1.75 12.75
C PRO A 141 -13.25 1.85 13.34
N TRP A 142 -12.23 1.98 12.50
CA TRP A 142 -10.86 2.26 12.94
C TRP A 142 -10.49 3.74 12.85
N GLN A 143 -9.50 4.09 13.68
CA GLN A 143 -8.85 5.38 13.69
C GLN A 143 -7.96 5.58 12.45
N SER A 144 -7.65 6.85 12.16
CA SER A 144 -6.70 7.24 11.12
C SER A 144 -5.31 6.63 11.33
N ARG A 145 -4.67 6.31 10.21
CA ARG A 145 -3.44 5.52 10.16
C ARG A 145 -2.67 5.75 8.86
N GLN A 146 -1.40 5.42 8.93
CA GLN A 146 -0.47 5.35 7.80
C GLN A 146 0.43 4.13 7.97
N GLY A 147 1.04 3.69 6.86
CA GLY A 147 2.04 2.62 6.82
C GLY A 147 1.53 1.27 7.32
N HIS A 148 0.21 1.10 7.34
CA HIS A 148 -0.46 -0.14 7.65
C HIS A 148 -0.45 -1.07 6.44
N SER A 149 -0.75 -2.34 6.67
CA SER A 149 -0.92 -3.33 5.62
C SER A 149 -2.40 -3.58 5.38
N LEU A 150 -2.75 -3.67 4.10
CA LEU A 150 -4.02 -4.21 3.62
C LEU A 150 -3.69 -5.49 2.83
N ILE A 151 -4.34 -6.62 3.14
CA ILE A 151 -4.02 -7.90 2.48
C ILE A 151 -5.21 -8.85 2.44
N SER A 152 -5.44 -9.51 1.30
CA SER A 152 -6.48 -10.53 1.14
C SER A 152 -6.01 -11.89 1.64
N TYR A 153 -6.77 -12.50 2.55
CA TYR A 153 -6.46 -13.82 3.08
C TYR A 153 -7.70 -14.55 3.59
N LYS A 154 -7.89 -15.80 3.13
CA LYS A 154 -9.02 -16.68 3.49
C LYS A 154 -10.40 -16.02 3.31
N ASP A 155 -10.62 -15.37 2.17
CA ASP A 155 -11.86 -14.67 1.82
C ASP A 155 -12.18 -13.45 2.70
N TYR A 156 -11.18 -12.92 3.40
CA TYR A 156 -11.27 -11.67 4.14
C TYR A 156 -10.21 -10.68 3.68
N LEU A 157 -10.57 -9.40 3.71
CA LEU A 157 -9.65 -8.29 3.62
C LEU A 157 -9.17 -7.96 5.03
N TRP A 158 -7.87 -8.03 5.27
CA TRP A 158 -7.25 -7.76 6.56
C TRP A 158 -6.55 -6.42 6.53
N LEU A 159 -6.79 -5.62 7.57
CA LEU A 159 -6.12 -4.35 7.81
C LEU A 159 -5.32 -4.49 9.11
N ILE A 160 -4.01 -4.39 9.00
CA ILE A 160 -3.06 -4.76 10.05
C ILE A 160 -2.11 -3.60 10.27
N GLY A 161 -1.77 -3.32 11.52
CA GLY A 161 -0.74 -2.32 11.82
C GLY A 161 -1.29 -0.90 11.79
N ARG A 162 -0.55 -0.03 12.46
CA ARG A 162 -0.79 1.40 12.57
C ARG A 162 0.40 1.99 13.31
N LEU A 163 1.00 3.04 12.76
CA LEU A 163 1.73 4.01 13.57
C LEU A 163 0.91 5.31 13.55
N ASN A 164 0.72 5.92 14.72
CA ASN A 164 0.14 7.26 14.81
C ASN A 164 1.06 8.14 15.64
N ASP A 165 1.49 9.25 15.06
CA ASP A 165 2.52 10.16 15.60
C ASP A 165 2.05 10.90 16.86
N SER A 166 0.75 11.11 17.05
CA SER A 166 0.27 12.08 18.04
C SER A 166 -0.13 11.54 19.43
N GLU A 167 -0.36 10.24 19.60
CA GLU A 167 -0.82 9.71 20.91
C GLU A 167 -0.19 8.35 21.23
N SER A 168 0.88 8.38 22.04
CA SER A 168 1.40 7.21 22.78
C SER A 168 1.88 6.02 21.93
N GLY A 169 2.55 6.28 20.80
CA GLY A 169 3.29 5.23 20.09
C GLY A 169 2.41 4.11 19.56
N GLY A 170 1.29 4.47 18.91
CA GLY A 170 0.36 3.61 18.17
C GLY A 170 0.06 2.26 18.83
N VAL A 171 -1.12 2.08 19.45
CA VAL A 171 -1.57 0.70 19.74
C VAL A 171 -1.81 0.01 18.40
N ASN A 172 -1.12 -1.10 18.18
CA ASN A 172 -1.35 -1.94 17.03
C ASN A 172 -2.73 -2.58 17.11
N ASP A 173 -3.41 -2.67 15.98
CA ASP A 173 -4.71 -3.32 15.88
C ASP A 173 -4.82 -4.10 14.57
N VAL A 174 -5.74 -5.06 14.58
CA VAL A 174 -6.07 -5.86 13.40
C VAL A 174 -7.58 -5.85 13.20
N TRP A 175 -7.97 -5.52 11.97
CA TRP A 175 -9.34 -5.51 11.51
C TRP A 175 -9.48 -6.45 10.32
N PHE A 176 -10.67 -7.00 10.14
CA PHE A 176 -10.98 -7.82 8.98
C PHE A 176 -12.38 -7.54 8.47
N SER A 177 -12.58 -7.75 7.17
CA SER A 177 -13.88 -7.62 6.52
C SER A 177 -14.08 -8.72 5.49
N LYS A 178 -15.31 -9.23 5.39
CA LYS A 178 -15.68 -10.23 4.40
C LYS A 178 -16.03 -9.60 3.04
N ASP A 179 -16.34 -8.31 3.01
CA ASP A 179 -16.86 -7.60 1.84
C ASP A 179 -16.09 -6.31 1.50
N GLY A 180 -15.22 -5.85 2.39
CA GLY A 180 -14.48 -4.59 2.29
C GLY A 180 -15.22 -3.37 2.85
N PHE A 181 -16.47 -3.53 3.33
CA PHE A 181 -17.33 -2.45 3.81
C PHE A 181 -17.69 -2.57 5.28
N ILE A 182 -18.00 -3.78 5.74
CA ILE A 182 -18.34 -4.06 7.13
C ILE A 182 -17.15 -4.73 7.79
N TRP A 183 -16.65 -4.10 8.84
CA TRP A 183 -15.38 -4.51 9.45
C TRP A 183 -15.52 -4.85 10.92
N GLN A 184 -14.71 -5.81 11.34
CA GLN A 184 -14.68 -6.36 12.69
C GLN A 184 -13.25 -6.27 13.22
N LYS A 185 -13.10 -5.79 14.46
CA LYS A 185 -11.81 -5.84 15.16
C LYS A 185 -11.55 -7.28 15.62
N THR A 186 -10.31 -7.74 15.55
CA THR A 186 -9.91 -8.99 16.21
C THR A 186 -10.06 -8.87 17.72
N THR A 187 -10.28 -10.01 18.39
CA THR A 187 -10.36 -10.05 19.86
C THR A 187 -8.99 -10.00 20.53
N ASN A 188 -7.94 -10.38 19.81
CA ASN A 188 -6.55 -10.31 20.24
C ASN A 188 -5.81 -9.32 19.34
N ASP A 189 -5.20 -8.31 19.94
CA ASP A 189 -4.25 -7.44 19.26
C ASP A 189 -2.87 -8.12 19.24
N PRO A 190 -2.01 -7.85 18.23
CA PRO A 190 -0.69 -8.47 18.18
C PRO A 190 0.19 -7.98 19.33
N LEU A 191 1.16 -8.81 19.75
CA LEU A 191 2.03 -8.53 20.90
C LEU A 191 3.03 -7.38 20.66
N TRP A 192 3.20 -6.96 19.42
CA TRP A 192 4.07 -5.85 19.03
C TRP A 192 3.29 -4.53 19.00
N THR A 193 3.98 -3.46 19.39
CA THR A 193 3.52 -2.08 19.31
C THR A 193 3.30 -1.63 17.87
N GLY A 194 2.61 -0.51 17.68
CA GLY A 194 2.34 0.05 16.37
C GLY A 194 3.61 0.27 15.57
N ARG A 195 3.53 -0.06 14.28
CA ARG A 195 4.63 0.08 13.32
C ARG A 195 4.11 0.51 11.96
N GLU A 196 4.96 1.19 11.22
CA GLU A 196 4.82 1.52 9.80
C GLU A 196 5.98 0.93 9.00
N ASP A 197 5.97 1.12 7.68
CA ASP A 197 7.02 0.65 6.75
C ASP A 197 7.36 -0.84 6.84
N PHE A 198 6.42 -1.66 7.33
CA PHE A 198 6.57 -3.10 7.35
C PHE A 198 5.97 -3.72 6.09
N PHE A 199 6.48 -4.89 5.72
CA PHE A 199 5.93 -5.67 4.62
C PHE A 199 5.09 -6.83 5.17
N SER A 200 3.99 -7.17 4.48
CA SER A 200 3.24 -8.38 4.77
C SER A 200 3.10 -9.27 3.53
N ALA A 201 3.02 -10.58 3.75
CA ALA A 201 2.84 -11.55 2.67
C ALA A 201 2.07 -12.78 3.13
N ILE A 202 1.37 -13.41 2.19
CA ILE A 202 0.78 -14.73 2.43
C ILE A 202 1.78 -15.81 2.05
N PHE A 203 2.19 -16.60 3.03
CA PHE A 203 3.09 -17.74 2.80
C PHE A 203 2.70 -18.92 3.69
N ARG A 204 2.63 -20.12 3.10
CA ARG A 204 2.22 -21.36 3.79
C ARG A 204 0.91 -21.20 4.57
N ASN A 205 -0.09 -20.59 3.95
CA ASN A 205 -1.43 -20.36 4.51
C ASN A 205 -1.37 -19.64 5.88
N LYS A 206 -0.59 -18.56 5.94
CA LYS A 206 -0.45 -17.66 7.08
C LYS A 206 -0.11 -16.26 6.56
N ILE A 207 -0.50 -15.23 7.31
CA ILE A 207 -0.02 -13.86 7.12
C ILE A 207 1.34 -13.76 7.81
N TRP A 208 2.35 -13.30 7.08
CA TRP A 208 3.69 -13.01 7.60
C TRP A 208 3.89 -11.51 7.60
N ILE A 209 4.60 -11.00 8.60
CA ILE A 209 4.95 -9.58 8.76
C ILE A 209 6.45 -9.50 8.95
N PHE A 210 7.09 -8.59 8.23
CA PHE A 210 8.54 -8.43 8.19
C PHE A 210 8.93 -6.98 8.53
N GLY A 211 9.70 -6.81 9.61
CA GLY A 211 10.35 -5.56 9.96
C GLY A 211 9.40 -4.37 10.14
N GLY A 212 9.81 -3.22 9.60
CA GLY A 212 9.17 -1.91 9.78
C GLY A 212 9.81 -1.08 10.88
N ILE A 213 9.34 0.16 11.03
CA ILE A 213 9.75 1.07 12.09
C ILE A 213 8.70 1.05 13.21
N ASP A 214 9.17 0.76 14.41
CA ASP A 214 8.32 0.59 15.59
C ASP A 214 8.06 1.94 16.27
N ALA A 215 7.14 1.98 17.23
CA ALA A 215 6.73 3.16 17.97
C ALA A 215 7.87 3.89 18.73
N ASP A 216 9.01 3.23 18.94
CA ASP A 216 10.22 3.84 19.51
C ASP A 216 11.20 4.38 18.45
N TRP A 217 10.74 4.53 17.21
CA TRP A 217 11.50 4.98 16.03
C TRP A 217 12.69 4.09 15.69
N LYS A 218 12.64 2.82 16.09
CA LYS A 218 13.67 1.85 15.74
C LYS A 218 13.18 0.91 14.66
N TRP A 219 14.00 0.79 13.63
CA TRP A 219 13.87 -0.25 12.62
C TRP A 219 13.97 -1.63 13.26
N ARG A 220 12.98 -2.47 12.97
CA ARG A 220 12.94 -3.87 13.37
C ARG A 220 13.28 -4.76 12.17
N ASN A 221 13.85 -5.91 12.48
CA ASN A 221 14.06 -7.02 11.54
C ASN A 221 13.37 -8.30 12.03
N ASP A 222 12.41 -8.15 12.94
CA ASP A 222 11.61 -9.24 13.47
C ASP A 222 10.65 -9.75 12.39
N VAL A 223 10.24 -11.01 12.55
CA VAL A 223 9.28 -11.66 11.67
C VAL A 223 8.18 -12.22 12.54
N TRP A 224 6.95 -11.82 12.22
CA TRP A 224 5.74 -12.32 12.88
C TRP A 224 4.92 -13.15 11.92
N VAL A 225 4.19 -14.11 12.47
CA VAL A 225 3.33 -14.99 11.69
C VAL A 225 1.99 -15.15 12.38
N SER A 226 0.90 -15.08 11.61
CA SER A 226 -0.45 -15.31 12.11
C SER A 226 -0.59 -16.74 12.65
N GLU A 227 -1.23 -16.89 13.79
CA GLU A 227 -1.67 -18.20 14.26
C GLU A 227 -2.92 -18.64 13.50
N SER A 228 -3.19 -19.95 13.48
CA SER A 228 -4.43 -20.48 12.92
C SER A 228 -5.61 -19.94 13.72
N ILE A 229 -6.58 -19.33 13.03
CA ILE A 229 -7.91 -19.05 13.59
C ILE A 229 -8.48 -20.41 14.04
N GLN A 230 -8.65 -20.60 15.35
CA GLN A 230 -9.44 -21.72 15.90
C GLN A 230 -10.93 -21.43 15.70
#